data_AF-A0A0F9DWT3-F1
#
_entry.id   AF-A0A0F9DWT3-F1
#
_cell.length_a   1.000
_cell.length_b   1.000
_cell.length_c   1.000
_cell.angle_alpha   90.00
_cell.angle_beta   90.00
_cell.angle_gamma   90.00
#
_symmetry.space_group_name_H-M   'P 1'
#
loop_
_entity.id
_entity.type
_entity.pdbx_description
1 polymer ?
#
loop_
_entity_poly.entity_id
_entity_poly.type
_entity_poly.pdbx_seq_one_letter_code
_entity_poly.pdbx_strand_id
1 'polypeptide(L)'
;VLAKESRIDPVGACVGMRGSRVQAVTNELAGERVDIILWDEDVARFAINAMAPAEVQSIVVDEDAHSMDIAVEDSQLSQAIGRSGQNVRLASQLTGWELNVMSASDADKKAESETGELIKTFMVDLDVDEDVALILAQEGFSSLEEVAYVPEQEMLDIDEFDEDIVTELRSRARDVLLTRAIASEEQLESSEPTQDLIDMDGMSRELALTLGSKGVASVDDLAELAVDELVEMGGMNEQEAAALIMKARESWFADEQTDAGE
;
A
#
# COMPACT_ATOMS: atom_id res chain seq x y z
N VAL A 1 5.14 -27.60 -7.54
CA VAL A 1 6.19 -28.62 -7.80
C VAL A 1 6.95 -28.28 -9.08
N LEU A 2 8.24 -28.58 -9.18
CA LEU A 2 9.03 -28.35 -10.41
C LEU A 2 9.89 -29.58 -10.74
N ALA A 3 10.25 -29.74 -12.00
CA ALA A 3 11.21 -30.73 -12.46
C ALA A 3 12.48 -30.05 -12.98
N LYS A 4 13.66 -30.57 -12.64
CA LYS A 4 14.94 -30.07 -13.16
C LYS A 4 15.20 -30.48 -14.61
N GLU A 5 14.55 -31.55 -15.06
CA GLU A 5 14.66 -32.06 -16.43
C GLU A 5 13.33 -31.89 -17.16
N SER A 6 13.37 -31.31 -18.36
CA SER A 6 12.17 -31.02 -19.18
C SER A 6 11.39 -32.26 -19.63
N ARG A 7 11.97 -33.46 -19.55
CA ARG A 7 11.31 -34.72 -19.93
C ARG A 7 10.46 -35.32 -18.80
N ILE A 8 10.53 -34.75 -17.60
CA ILE A 8 9.82 -35.24 -16.43
C ILE A 8 8.61 -34.34 -16.20
N ASP A 9 7.42 -34.93 -16.19
CA ASP A 9 6.21 -34.26 -15.69
C ASP A 9 6.20 -34.34 -14.15
N PRO A 10 6.45 -33.23 -13.44
CA PRO A 10 6.49 -33.24 -11.98
C PRO A 10 5.10 -33.49 -11.37
N VAL A 11 4.02 -33.04 -12.00
CA VAL A 11 2.65 -33.21 -11.47
C VAL A 11 2.26 -34.67 -11.59
N GLY A 12 2.41 -35.28 -12.77
CA GLY A 12 2.19 -36.71 -12.97
C GLY A 12 3.06 -37.57 -12.05
N ALA A 13 4.32 -37.15 -11.84
CA ALA A 13 5.26 -37.78 -10.91
C ALA A 13 4.88 -37.64 -9.42
N CYS A 14 3.96 -36.76 -9.04
CA CYS A 14 3.41 -36.71 -7.68
C CYS A 14 2.02 -37.40 -7.61
N VAL A 15 1.18 -37.27 -8.63
CA VAL A 15 -0.19 -37.81 -8.69
C VAL A 15 -0.19 -39.35 -8.77
N GLY A 16 0.66 -39.92 -9.63
CA GLY A 16 0.72 -41.37 -9.87
C GLY A 16 -0.40 -41.90 -10.78
N MET A 17 -0.38 -43.20 -11.04
CA MET A 17 -1.36 -43.85 -11.92
C MET A 17 -2.78 -43.61 -11.39
N ARG A 18 -3.58 -42.82 -12.14
CA ARG A 18 -4.95 -42.44 -11.76
C ARG A 18 -5.05 -41.82 -10.34
N GLY A 19 -4.06 -41.04 -9.93
CA GLY A 19 -4.10 -40.37 -8.63
C GLY A 19 -3.78 -41.25 -7.43
N SER A 20 -3.25 -42.45 -7.64
CA SER A 20 -3.01 -43.41 -6.56
C SER A 20 -2.14 -42.88 -5.42
N ARG A 21 -1.18 -41.98 -5.71
CA ARG A 21 -0.26 -41.43 -4.71
C ARG A 21 -0.86 -40.26 -3.98
N VAL A 22 -1.45 -39.29 -4.70
CA VAL A 22 -2.12 -38.15 -4.05
C VAL A 22 -3.29 -38.62 -3.19
N GLN A 23 -4.06 -39.62 -3.63
CA GLN A 23 -5.16 -40.18 -2.85
C GLN A 23 -4.68 -40.86 -1.57
N ALA A 24 -3.50 -41.50 -1.59
CA ALA A 24 -2.91 -42.09 -0.39
C ALA A 24 -2.60 -41.01 0.66
N VAL A 25 -2.01 -39.89 0.24
CA VAL A 25 -1.74 -38.73 1.11
C VAL A 25 -3.04 -38.11 1.62
N THR A 26 -4.03 -37.89 0.75
CA THR A 26 -5.36 -37.39 1.16
C THR A 26 -6.01 -38.29 2.22
N ASN A 27 -5.87 -39.61 2.09
CA ASN A 27 -6.40 -40.55 3.09
C ASN A 27 -5.66 -40.47 4.44
N GLU A 28 -4.35 -40.21 4.43
CA GLU A 28 -3.55 -39.97 5.64
C GLU A 28 -3.92 -38.63 6.31
N LEU A 29 -4.29 -37.62 5.52
CA LEU A 29 -4.78 -36.31 5.97
C LEU A 29 -6.30 -36.29 6.24
N ALA A 30 -6.88 -37.44 6.61
CA ALA A 30 -8.30 -37.56 6.97
C ALA A 30 -9.30 -37.03 5.92
N GLY A 31 -8.95 -37.09 4.63
CA GLY A 31 -9.80 -36.67 3.53
C GLY A 31 -9.61 -35.21 3.09
N GLU A 32 -8.54 -34.54 3.54
CA GLU A 32 -8.19 -33.21 3.05
C GLU A 32 -7.87 -33.23 1.54
N ARG A 33 -8.44 -32.27 0.80
CA ARG A 33 -8.18 -32.14 -0.64
C ARG A 33 -6.79 -31.54 -0.85
N VAL A 34 -5.96 -32.28 -1.58
CA VAL A 34 -4.59 -31.88 -1.89
C VAL A 34 -4.48 -31.62 -3.38
N ASP A 35 -4.23 -30.36 -3.73
CA ASP A 35 -3.99 -29.93 -5.11
C ASP A 35 -2.48 -29.81 -5.37
N ILE A 36 -2.04 -30.28 -6.53
CA ILE A 36 -0.62 -30.30 -6.92
C ILE A 36 -0.45 -29.34 -8.09
N ILE A 37 0.09 -28.17 -7.81
CA ILE A 37 0.28 -27.12 -8.81
C ILE A 37 1.71 -27.13 -9.37
N LEU A 38 1.86 -26.73 -10.62
CA LEU A 38 3.17 -26.52 -11.24
C LEU A 38 3.76 -25.21 -10.73
N TRP A 39 5.01 -25.27 -10.27
CA TRP A 39 5.74 -24.07 -9.89
C TRP A 39 6.39 -23.45 -11.14
N ASP A 40 6.44 -22.13 -11.19
CA ASP A 40 7.06 -21.36 -12.26
C ASP A 40 7.95 -20.25 -11.66
N GLU A 41 8.97 -19.83 -12.40
CA GLU A 41 9.85 -18.73 -12.02
C GLU A 41 9.17 -17.37 -12.23
N ASP A 42 8.31 -17.28 -13.24
CA ASP A 42 7.46 -16.14 -13.50
C ASP A 42 6.30 -16.15 -12.48
N VAL A 43 6.25 -15.11 -11.63
CA VAL A 43 5.27 -15.01 -10.54
C VAL A 43 3.85 -14.92 -11.09
N ALA A 44 3.61 -14.23 -12.20
CA ALA A 44 2.28 -14.12 -12.79
C ALA A 44 1.81 -15.49 -13.29
N ARG A 45 2.70 -16.26 -13.93
CA ARG A 45 2.39 -17.64 -14.34
C ARG A 45 2.22 -18.57 -13.15
N PHE A 46 2.99 -18.39 -12.09
CA PHE A 46 2.86 -19.18 -10.87
C PHE A 46 1.53 -18.89 -10.16
N ALA A 47 1.08 -17.63 -10.13
CA ALA A 47 -0.24 -17.23 -9.61
C ALA A 47 -1.38 -17.86 -10.43
N ILE A 48 -1.29 -17.85 -11.77
CA ILE A 48 -2.25 -18.55 -12.64
C ILE A 48 -2.32 -20.04 -12.29
N ASN A 49 -1.17 -20.71 -12.11
CA ASN A 49 -1.13 -22.11 -11.71
C ASN A 49 -1.70 -22.34 -10.29
N ALA A 50 -1.53 -21.39 -9.38
CA ALA A 50 -2.04 -21.46 -8.01
C ALA A 50 -3.56 -21.25 -7.91
N MET A 51 -4.16 -20.59 -8.90
CA MET A 51 -5.61 -20.40 -8.98
C MET A 51 -6.38 -21.63 -9.48
N ALA A 52 -5.67 -22.66 -9.97
CA ALA A 52 -6.28 -23.92 -10.38
C ALA A 52 -7.17 -24.49 -9.24
N PRO A 53 -8.41 -24.91 -9.52
CA PRO A 53 -8.98 -25.25 -10.83
C PRO A 53 -9.68 -24.11 -11.60
N ALA A 54 -9.68 -22.88 -11.10
CA ALA A 54 -10.28 -21.75 -11.82
C ALA A 54 -9.37 -21.30 -12.99
N GLU A 55 -9.96 -20.94 -14.12
CA GLU A 55 -9.24 -20.45 -15.29
C GLU A 55 -9.15 -18.91 -15.22
N VAL A 56 -7.92 -18.42 -15.16
CA VAL A 56 -7.63 -16.98 -15.15
C VAL A 56 -7.70 -16.43 -16.56
N GLN A 57 -8.43 -15.32 -16.75
CA GLN A 57 -8.51 -14.64 -18.05
C GLN A 57 -7.40 -13.60 -18.22
N SER A 58 -7.20 -12.76 -17.22
CA SER A 58 -6.14 -11.75 -17.19
C SER A 58 -5.64 -11.54 -15.77
N ILE A 59 -4.41 -11.05 -15.68
CA ILE A 59 -3.76 -10.70 -14.42
C ILE A 59 -3.07 -9.35 -14.60
N VAL A 60 -3.30 -8.46 -13.64
CA VAL A 60 -2.59 -7.18 -13.52
C VAL A 60 -1.72 -7.28 -12.27
N VAL A 61 -0.45 -6.96 -12.42
CA VAL A 61 0.54 -7.07 -11.34
C VAL A 61 0.90 -5.66 -10.89
N ASP A 62 0.77 -5.43 -9.59
CA ASP A 62 1.21 -4.21 -8.91
C ASP A 62 2.43 -4.57 -8.06
N GLU A 63 3.61 -4.23 -8.56
CA GLU A 63 4.88 -4.52 -7.90
C GLU A 63 5.09 -3.69 -6.63
N ASP A 64 4.57 -2.46 -6.59
CA ASP A 64 4.72 -1.55 -5.46
C ASP A 64 3.86 -1.97 -4.28
N ALA A 65 2.60 -2.34 -4.53
CA ALA A 65 1.70 -2.87 -3.51
C ALA A 65 1.94 -4.36 -3.21
N HIS A 66 2.83 -5.02 -3.95
CA HIS A 66 3.07 -6.47 -3.87
C HIS A 66 1.77 -7.29 -3.97
N SER A 67 0.91 -6.87 -4.90
CA SER A 67 -0.44 -7.41 -5.09
C SER A 67 -0.72 -7.74 -6.56
N MET A 68 -1.69 -8.62 -6.80
CA MET A 68 -2.12 -9.01 -8.13
C MET A 68 -3.64 -9.02 -8.22
N ASP A 69 -4.18 -8.34 -9.23
CA ASP A 69 -5.58 -8.41 -9.60
C ASP A 69 -5.79 -9.50 -10.65
N ILE A 70 -6.63 -10.47 -10.32
CA ILE A 70 -6.90 -11.65 -11.14
C ILE A 70 -8.34 -11.58 -11.61
N ALA A 71 -8.52 -11.45 -12.92
CA ALA A 71 -9.84 -11.50 -13.55
C ALA A 71 -10.16 -12.94 -13.98
N VAL A 72 -11.34 -13.40 -13.59
CA VAL A 72 -11.89 -14.71 -13.99
C VAL A 72 -13.26 -14.53 -14.64
N GLU A 73 -13.74 -15.56 -15.33
CA GLU A 73 -15.14 -15.56 -15.78
C GLU A 73 -16.10 -15.37 -14.59
N ASP A 74 -17.18 -14.62 -14.80
CA ASP A 74 -18.23 -14.43 -13.79
C ASP A 74 -18.78 -15.78 -13.27
N SER A 75 -18.81 -16.81 -14.14
CA SER A 75 -19.25 -18.16 -13.79
C SER A 75 -18.28 -18.90 -12.85
N GLN A 76 -16.99 -18.55 -12.89
CA GLN A 76 -15.91 -19.18 -12.14
C GLN A 76 -15.49 -18.38 -10.91
N LEU A 77 -15.95 -17.15 -10.73
CA LEU A 77 -15.62 -16.30 -9.58
C LEU A 77 -15.80 -17.01 -8.23
N SER A 78 -16.92 -17.71 -8.04
CA SER A 78 -17.18 -18.44 -6.80
C SER A 78 -16.19 -19.59 -6.56
N GLN A 79 -15.76 -20.26 -7.64
CA GLN A 79 -14.77 -21.33 -7.58
C GLN A 79 -13.37 -20.78 -7.30
N ALA A 80 -13.01 -19.67 -7.96
CA ALA A 80 -11.74 -18.98 -7.78
C ALA A 80 -11.55 -18.47 -6.35
N ILE A 81 -12.58 -17.89 -5.73
CA ILE A 81 -12.58 -17.46 -4.32
C ILE A 81 -12.53 -18.69 -3.39
N GLY A 82 -13.29 -19.74 -3.71
CA GLY A 82 -13.44 -20.92 -2.88
C GLY A 82 -14.29 -20.67 -1.63
N ARG A 83 -14.56 -21.72 -0.86
CA ARG A 83 -15.38 -21.61 0.36
C ARG A 83 -14.70 -20.70 1.37
N SER A 84 -15.38 -19.63 1.80
CA SER A 84 -14.84 -18.65 2.75
C SER A 84 -13.48 -18.05 2.33
N GLY A 85 -13.25 -17.90 1.02
CA GLY A 85 -12.01 -17.36 0.48
C GLY A 85 -10.80 -18.29 0.61
N GLN A 86 -11.03 -19.58 0.90
CA GLN A 86 -9.95 -20.53 1.16
C GLN A 86 -8.98 -20.66 -0.02
N ASN A 87 -9.48 -20.66 -1.26
CA ASN A 87 -8.63 -20.89 -2.43
C ASN A 87 -7.68 -19.72 -2.66
N VAL A 88 -8.21 -18.49 -2.68
CA VAL A 88 -7.41 -17.26 -2.80
C VAL A 88 -6.43 -17.11 -1.66
N ARG A 89 -6.83 -17.44 -0.42
CA ARG A 89 -5.92 -17.39 0.72
C ARG A 89 -4.76 -18.36 0.58
N LEU A 90 -5.01 -19.60 0.14
CA LEU A 90 -3.96 -20.58 -0.09
C LEU A 90 -3.05 -20.17 -1.24
N ALA A 91 -3.61 -19.67 -2.34
CA ALA A 91 -2.84 -19.17 -3.49
C ALA A 91 -1.98 -17.97 -3.11
N SER A 92 -2.51 -17.02 -2.33
CA SER A 92 -1.78 -15.87 -1.79
C SER A 92 -0.64 -16.30 -0.86
N GLN A 93 -0.89 -17.23 0.07
CA GLN A 93 0.16 -17.78 0.94
C GLN A 93 1.23 -18.54 0.17
N LEU A 94 0.86 -19.20 -0.93
CA LEU A 94 1.76 -20.02 -1.74
C LEU A 94 2.64 -19.19 -2.68
N THR A 95 2.09 -18.12 -3.25
CA THR A 95 2.81 -17.17 -4.10
C THR A 95 3.58 -16.16 -3.27
N GLY A 96 3.11 -15.85 -2.06
CA GLY A 96 3.62 -14.77 -1.22
C GLY A 96 3.04 -13.39 -1.58
N TRP A 97 2.12 -13.32 -2.55
CA TRP A 97 1.51 -12.08 -3.04
C TRP A 97 0.08 -11.93 -2.54
N GLU A 98 -0.39 -10.69 -2.38
CA GLU A 98 -1.81 -10.44 -2.13
C GLU A 98 -2.58 -10.64 -3.43
N LEU A 99 -3.57 -11.53 -3.44
CA LEU A 99 -4.32 -11.88 -4.64
C LEU A 99 -5.76 -11.39 -4.52
N ASN A 100 -6.13 -10.44 -5.38
CA ASN A 100 -7.48 -9.89 -5.48
C ASN A 100 -8.19 -10.55 -6.65
N VAL A 101 -9.31 -11.23 -6.40
CA VAL A 101 -10.05 -11.92 -7.46
C VAL A 101 -11.36 -11.21 -7.75
N MET A 102 -11.58 -10.91 -9.02
CA MET A 102 -12.79 -10.24 -9.51
C MET A 102 -13.29 -10.90 -10.81
N SER A 103 -14.53 -10.62 -11.18
CA SER A 103 -15.01 -11.01 -12.50
C SER A 103 -14.36 -10.15 -13.58
N ALA A 104 -14.27 -10.67 -14.80
CA ALA A 104 -13.84 -9.89 -15.96
C ALA A 104 -14.67 -8.61 -16.13
N SER A 105 -15.99 -8.70 -15.90
CA SER A 105 -16.89 -7.56 -15.97
C SER A 105 -16.62 -6.48 -14.91
N ASP A 106 -16.09 -6.86 -13.75
CA ASP A 106 -15.72 -5.91 -12.70
C ASP A 106 -14.28 -5.40 -12.89
N ALA A 107 -13.38 -6.20 -13.46
CA ALA A 107 -12.05 -5.75 -13.89
C ALA A 107 -12.14 -4.65 -14.95
N ASP A 108 -13.01 -4.82 -15.96
CA ASP A 108 -13.23 -3.80 -16.99
C ASP A 108 -13.72 -2.47 -16.39
N LYS A 109 -14.68 -2.53 -15.46
CA LYS A 109 -15.17 -1.32 -14.77
C LYS A 109 -14.10 -0.69 -13.89
N LYS A 110 -13.27 -1.50 -13.24
CA LYS A 110 -12.15 -1.02 -12.41
C LYS A 110 -11.17 -0.25 -13.29
N ALA A 111 -10.76 -0.82 -14.42
CA ALA A 111 -9.88 -0.16 -15.38
C ALA A 111 -10.46 1.15 -15.94
N GLU A 112 -11.75 1.16 -16.29
CA GLU A 112 -12.44 2.39 -16.72
C GLU A 112 -12.46 3.45 -15.60
N SER A 113 -12.71 3.04 -14.35
CA SER A 113 -12.71 3.93 -13.19
C SER A 113 -11.32 4.49 -12.90
N GLU A 114 -10.29 3.64 -12.90
CA GLU A 114 -8.89 4.01 -12.68
C GLU A 114 -8.43 5.00 -13.74
N THR A 115 -8.72 4.75 -15.02
CA THR A 115 -8.42 5.69 -16.11
C THR A 115 -9.09 7.03 -15.87
N GLY A 116 -10.37 7.03 -15.46
CA GLY A 116 -11.12 8.25 -15.17
C GLY A 116 -10.61 9.00 -13.93
N GLU A 117 -10.11 8.31 -12.91
CA GLU A 117 -9.44 8.91 -11.76
C GLU A 117 -8.09 9.50 -12.15
N LEU A 118 -7.33 8.78 -12.98
CA LEU A 118 -6.03 9.23 -13.50
C LEU A 118 -6.13 10.54 -14.27
N ILE A 119 -7.12 10.63 -15.18
CA ILE A 119 -7.40 11.84 -15.95
C ILE A 119 -7.68 13.01 -15.00
N LYS A 120 -8.51 12.82 -13.97
CA LYS A 120 -8.80 13.87 -12.98
C LYS A 120 -7.56 14.28 -12.21
N THR A 121 -6.74 13.32 -11.79
CA THR A 121 -5.48 13.57 -11.11
C THR A 121 -4.57 14.42 -11.97
N PHE A 122 -4.37 14.07 -13.24
CA PHE A 122 -3.56 14.87 -14.16
C PHE A 122 -4.14 16.26 -14.38
N MET A 123 -5.45 16.40 -14.59
CA MET A 123 -6.08 17.71 -14.74
C MET A 123 -5.85 18.61 -13.52
N VAL A 124 -5.98 18.08 -12.30
CA VAL A 124 -5.86 18.85 -11.06
C VAL A 124 -4.39 19.14 -10.72
N ASP A 125 -3.54 18.12 -10.75
CA ASP A 125 -2.16 18.24 -10.30
C ASP A 125 -1.28 18.90 -11.36
N LEU A 126 -1.45 18.58 -12.64
CA LEU A 126 -0.67 19.18 -13.72
C LEU A 126 -1.31 20.47 -14.27
N ASP A 127 -2.51 20.84 -13.82
CA ASP A 127 -3.27 22.01 -14.31
C ASP A 127 -3.44 22.00 -15.84
N VAL A 128 -3.80 20.84 -16.39
CA VAL A 128 -4.01 20.61 -17.82
C VAL A 128 -5.50 20.44 -18.15
N ASP A 129 -5.84 20.60 -19.42
CA ASP A 129 -7.19 20.30 -19.89
C ASP A 129 -7.43 18.78 -20.02
N GLU A 130 -8.69 18.43 -20.27
CA GLU A 130 -9.13 17.04 -20.37
C GLU A 130 -8.49 16.31 -21.56
N ASP A 131 -8.22 17.02 -22.65
CA ASP A 131 -7.64 16.44 -23.87
C ASP A 131 -6.19 16.00 -23.61
N VAL A 132 -5.35 16.85 -22.99
CA VAL A 132 -3.97 16.50 -22.63
C VAL A 132 -3.92 15.39 -21.58
N ALA A 133 -4.79 15.44 -20.57
CA ALA A 133 -4.86 14.39 -19.55
C ALA A 133 -5.28 13.03 -20.14
N LEU A 134 -6.19 13.03 -21.12
CA LEU A 134 -6.61 11.83 -21.82
C LEU A 134 -5.47 11.22 -22.65
N ILE A 135 -4.70 12.05 -23.35
CA ILE A 135 -3.53 11.60 -24.13
C ILE A 135 -2.50 10.93 -23.21
N LEU A 136 -2.17 11.55 -22.07
CA LEU A 136 -1.26 10.97 -21.09
C LEU A 136 -1.74 9.58 -20.61
N ALA A 137 -3.02 9.46 -20.26
CA ALA A 137 -3.58 8.18 -19.81
C ALA A 137 -3.58 7.11 -20.92
N GLN A 138 -3.82 7.50 -22.18
CA GLN A 138 -3.83 6.57 -23.32
C GLN A 138 -2.45 6.08 -23.71
N GLU A 139 -1.43 6.94 -23.59
CA GLU A 139 -0.03 6.59 -23.79
C GLU A 139 0.57 5.78 -22.63
N GLY A 140 -0.24 5.51 -21.59
CA GLY A 140 0.10 4.58 -20.51
C GLY A 140 0.83 5.21 -19.33
N PHE A 141 0.89 6.55 -19.25
CA PHE A 141 1.35 7.22 -18.04
C PHE A 141 0.35 6.92 -16.92
N SER A 142 0.84 6.36 -15.82
CA SER A 142 0.06 5.87 -14.67
C SER A 142 0.32 6.67 -13.39
N SER A 143 1.29 7.59 -13.40
CA SER A 143 1.68 8.37 -12.23
C SER A 143 2.31 9.71 -12.61
N LEU A 144 2.39 10.64 -11.64
CA LEU A 144 3.08 11.93 -11.85
C LEU A 144 4.60 11.73 -11.94
N GLU A 145 5.12 10.69 -11.29
CA GLU A 145 6.50 10.27 -11.30
C GLU A 145 6.95 9.88 -12.71
N GLU A 146 6.14 9.10 -13.42
CA GLU A 146 6.41 8.75 -14.82
C GLU A 146 6.45 10.00 -15.70
N VAL A 147 5.45 10.89 -15.57
CA VAL A 147 5.43 12.16 -16.33
C VAL A 147 6.67 13.00 -16.03
N ALA A 148 7.13 13.04 -14.78
CA ALA A 148 8.30 13.83 -14.37
C ALA A 148 9.65 13.26 -14.86
N TYR A 149 9.78 11.93 -14.96
CA TYR A 149 11.09 11.26 -15.06
C TYR A 149 11.30 10.35 -16.28
N VAL A 150 10.26 9.99 -17.04
CA VAL A 150 10.39 9.28 -18.32
C VAL A 150 11.35 10.03 -19.26
N PRO A 151 12.10 9.40 -20.18
CA PRO A 151 12.93 10.13 -21.12
C PRO A 151 12.11 11.11 -21.96
N GLU A 152 12.61 12.35 -22.13
CA GLU A 152 11.92 13.40 -22.90
C GLU A 152 11.59 12.95 -24.32
N GLN A 153 12.47 12.14 -24.93
CA GLN A 153 12.27 11.61 -26.27
C GLN A 153 11.00 10.74 -26.39
N GLU A 154 10.66 9.96 -25.35
CA GLU A 154 9.45 9.12 -25.37
C GLU A 154 8.18 9.97 -25.31
N MET A 155 8.22 11.11 -24.61
CA MET A 155 7.10 12.05 -24.59
C MET A 155 6.97 12.83 -25.90
N LEU A 156 8.09 13.14 -26.56
CA LEU A 156 8.11 13.82 -27.86
C LEU A 156 7.70 12.91 -29.03
N ASP A 157 7.67 11.60 -28.82
CA ASP A 157 7.16 10.65 -29.82
C ASP A 157 5.61 10.65 -29.86
N ILE A 158 4.95 11.30 -28.90
CA ILE A 158 3.49 11.53 -28.90
C ILE A 158 3.18 12.65 -29.89
N ASP A 159 2.39 12.34 -30.92
CA ASP A 159 2.12 13.24 -32.06
C ASP A 159 1.53 14.60 -31.64
N GLU A 160 0.78 14.63 -30.54
CA GLU A 160 0.12 15.81 -30.00
C GLU A 160 1.00 16.69 -29.10
N PHE A 161 2.20 16.24 -28.72
CA PHE A 161 3.09 16.96 -27.80
C PHE A 161 4.27 17.61 -28.53
N ASP A 162 4.61 18.83 -28.11
CA ASP A 162 5.81 19.53 -28.54
C ASP A 162 6.79 19.75 -27.38
N GLU A 163 8.00 20.24 -27.69
CA GLU A 163 9.07 20.46 -26.71
C GLU A 163 8.65 21.41 -25.58
N ASP A 164 7.81 22.40 -25.88
CA ASP A 164 7.31 23.36 -24.90
C ASP A 164 6.32 22.68 -23.94
N ILE A 165 5.34 21.94 -24.47
CA ILE A 165 4.35 21.18 -23.67
C ILE A 165 5.06 20.16 -22.78
N VAL A 166 5.97 19.34 -23.34
CA VAL A 166 6.68 18.32 -22.57
C VAL A 166 7.48 18.95 -21.44
N THR A 167 8.22 20.03 -21.71
CA THR A 167 8.99 20.74 -20.69
C THR A 167 8.08 21.26 -19.57
N GLU A 168 6.94 21.83 -19.93
CA GLU A 168 5.98 22.37 -18.97
C GLU A 168 5.33 21.28 -18.11
N LEU A 169 4.84 20.19 -18.72
CA LEU A 169 4.26 19.04 -18.01
C LEU A 169 5.23 18.46 -16.98
N ARG A 170 6.49 18.25 -17.39
CA ARG A 170 7.53 17.73 -16.50
C ARG A 170 7.84 18.68 -15.36
N SER A 171 7.92 19.98 -15.63
CA SER A 171 8.17 20.98 -14.59
C SER A 171 7.06 20.96 -13.56
N ARG A 172 5.80 21.00 -13.99
CA ARG A 172 4.63 20.97 -13.11
C ARG A 172 4.57 19.68 -12.29
N ALA A 173 4.79 18.53 -12.93
CA ALA A 173 4.85 17.25 -12.24
C ALA A 173 5.90 17.25 -11.11
N ARG A 174 7.12 17.74 -11.40
CA ARG A 174 8.19 17.84 -10.40
C ARG A 174 7.86 18.82 -9.28
N ASP A 175 7.24 19.94 -9.59
CA ASP A 175 6.84 20.95 -8.60
C ASP A 175 5.77 20.40 -7.64
N VAL A 176 4.79 19.64 -8.16
CA VAL A 176 3.80 18.95 -7.34
C VAL A 176 4.45 17.90 -6.44
N LEU A 177 5.32 17.05 -7.01
CA LEU A 177 6.02 16.01 -6.26
C LEU A 177 6.90 16.61 -5.16
N LEU A 178 7.59 17.71 -5.45
CA LEU A 178 8.38 18.44 -4.46
C LEU A 178 7.50 19.01 -3.35
N THR A 179 6.37 19.62 -3.70
CA THR A 179 5.42 20.17 -2.73
C THR A 179 4.87 19.07 -1.82
N ARG A 180 4.53 17.90 -2.37
CA ARG A 180 4.09 16.72 -1.61
C ARG A 180 5.19 16.19 -0.69
N ALA A 181 6.43 16.13 -1.18
CA ALA A 181 7.57 15.69 -0.37
C ALA A 181 7.81 16.63 0.82
N ILE A 182 7.80 17.95 0.60
CA ILE A 182 7.94 18.94 1.67
C ILE A 182 6.79 18.82 2.68
N ALA A 183 5.54 18.72 2.20
CA ALA A 183 4.38 18.55 3.09
C ALA A 183 4.47 17.25 3.92
N SER A 184 5.00 16.17 3.33
CA SER A 184 5.23 14.91 4.05
C SER A 184 6.35 15.02 5.09
N GLU A 185 7.43 15.76 4.78
CA GLU A 185 8.52 16.03 5.73
C GLU A 185 8.05 16.93 6.87
N GLU A 186 7.30 18.01 6.60
CA GLU A 186 6.73 18.87 7.64
C GLU A 186 5.77 18.10 8.55
N GLN A 187 4.97 17.18 8.01
CA GLN A 187 4.13 16.30 8.83
C GLN A 187 4.97 15.37 9.71
N LEU A 188 6.08 14.83 9.20
CA LEU A 188 6.98 13.99 9.98
C LEU A 188 7.72 14.81 11.05
N GLU A 189 8.24 15.99 10.73
CA GLU A 189 8.87 16.91 11.70
C GLU A 189 7.89 17.35 12.79
N SER A 190 6.63 17.62 12.43
CA SER A 190 5.58 17.93 13.40
C SER A 190 5.16 16.72 14.27
N SER A 191 5.53 15.51 13.88
CA SER A 191 5.23 14.28 14.60
C SER A 191 6.43 13.75 15.39
N GLU A 192 7.64 14.26 15.17
CA GLU A 192 8.83 13.91 15.94
C GLU A 192 8.83 14.69 17.27
N PRO A 193 8.86 13.99 18.43
CA PRO A 193 8.90 14.66 19.72
C PRO A 193 10.16 15.49 19.88
N THR A 194 10.04 16.72 20.37
CA THR A 194 11.18 17.58 20.67
C THR A 194 12.06 16.96 21.76
N GLN A 195 13.35 17.30 21.74
CA GLN A 195 14.31 16.78 22.72
C GLN A 195 13.90 17.14 24.16
N ASP A 196 13.29 18.31 24.35
CA ASP A 196 12.78 18.77 25.66
C ASP A 196 11.61 17.91 26.16
N LEU A 197 10.76 17.43 25.25
CA LEU A 197 9.68 16.50 25.56
C LEU A 197 10.28 15.14 25.95
N ILE A 198 11.22 14.61 25.17
CA ILE A 198 11.89 13.33 25.41
C ILE A 198 12.65 13.31 26.74
N ASP A 199 13.33 14.41 27.08
CA ASP A 199 14.17 14.52 28.29
C ASP A 199 13.37 14.91 29.54
N MET A 200 12.04 15.07 29.43
CA MET A 200 11.16 15.41 30.54
C MET A 200 11.14 14.30 31.60
N ASP A 201 11.26 14.69 32.87
CA ASP A 201 11.22 13.75 33.99
C ASP A 201 9.85 13.06 34.09
N GLY A 202 9.85 11.72 34.06
CA GLY A 202 8.65 10.89 33.97
C GLY A 202 8.21 10.55 32.54
N MET A 203 8.79 11.16 31.50
CA MET A 203 8.53 10.79 30.12
C MET A 203 9.42 9.64 29.67
N SER A 204 8.82 8.62 29.05
CA SER A 204 9.58 7.57 28.37
C SER A 204 9.68 7.88 26.88
N ARG A 205 10.75 7.43 26.23
CA ARG A 205 10.94 7.59 24.79
C ARG A 205 9.81 6.97 23.97
N GLU A 206 9.26 5.84 24.42
CA GLU A 206 8.14 5.17 23.75
C GLU A 206 6.84 5.98 23.86
N LEU A 207 6.59 6.59 25.03
CA LEU A 207 5.44 7.47 25.24
C LEU A 207 5.57 8.75 24.43
N ALA A 208 6.76 9.38 24.42
CA ALA A 208 7.03 10.57 23.62
C ALA A 208 6.70 10.32 22.14
N LEU A 209 7.21 9.22 21.56
CA LEU A 209 6.94 8.85 20.17
C LEU A 209 5.45 8.57 19.91
N THR A 210 4.77 7.94 20.86
CA THR A 210 3.31 7.68 20.76
C THR A 210 2.52 8.98 20.75
N LEU A 211 2.91 9.95 21.58
CA LEU A 211 2.30 11.28 21.64
C LEU A 211 2.61 12.10 20.38
N GLY A 212 3.85 12.05 19.90
CA GLY A 212 4.27 12.69 18.64
C GLY A 212 3.45 12.20 17.44
N SER A 213 3.24 10.88 17.32
CA SER A 213 2.37 10.31 16.28
C SER A 213 0.90 10.74 16.35
N LYS A 214 0.48 11.31 17.48
CA LYS A 214 -0.87 11.85 17.73
C LYS A 214 -0.92 13.38 17.70
N GLY A 215 0.15 14.03 17.23
CA GLY A 215 0.23 15.48 17.07
C GLY A 215 0.68 16.25 18.31
N VAL A 216 1.26 15.56 19.30
CA VAL A 216 1.78 16.16 20.54
C VAL A 216 3.30 16.01 20.51
N ALA A 217 3.98 16.95 19.87
CA ALA A 217 5.40 16.88 19.61
C ALA A 217 6.25 17.74 20.56
N SER A 218 5.67 18.76 21.19
CA SER A 218 6.40 19.63 22.13
C SER A 218 5.89 19.55 23.56
N VAL A 219 6.69 20.09 24.49
CA VAL A 219 6.30 20.26 25.90
C VAL A 219 5.07 21.17 26.01
N ASP A 220 4.97 22.20 25.16
CA ASP A 220 3.83 23.11 25.13
C ASP A 220 2.56 22.40 24.63
N ASP A 221 2.66 21.56 23.59
CA ASP A 221 1.52 20.76 23.12
C ASP A 221 1.00 19.84 24.24
N LEU A 222 1.90 19.22 25.00
CA LEU A 222 1.54 18.39 26.16
C LEU A 222 0.90 19.22 27.29
N ALA A 223 1.35 20.46 27.48
CA ALA A 223 0.82 21.36 28.50
C ALA A 223 -0.62 21.81 28.17
N GLU A 224 -1.00 21.88 26.89
CA GLU A 224 -2.35 22.26 26.46
C GLU A 224 -3.38 21.13 26.63
N LEU A 225 -2.95 19.87 26.69
CA LEU A 225 -3.85 18.71 26.82
C LEU A 225 -4.59 18.67 28.16
N ALA A 226 -5.77 18.07 28.12
CA ALA A 226 -6.50 17.65 29.30
C ALA A 226 -6.05 16.26 29.80
N VAL A 227 -6.28 15.97 31.08
CA VAL A 227 -5.81 14.72 31.72
C VAL A 227 -6.47 13.49 31.09
N ASP A 228 -7.75 13.59 30.77
CA ASP A 228 -8.54 12.56 30.08
C ASP A 228 -8.02 12.31 28.65
N GLU A 229 -7.65 13.36 27.92
CA GLU A 229 -7.06 13.24 26.58
C GLU A 229 -5.73 12.48 26.62
N LEU A 230 -4.85 12.82 27.57
CA LEU A 230 -3.56 12.15 27.71
C LEU A 230 -3.69 10.68 28.17
N VAL A 231 -4.69 10.36 29.00
CA VAL A 231 -5.00 8.98 29.39
C VAL A 231 -5.43 8.15 28.18
N GLU A 232 -6.28 8.70 27.32
CA GLU A 232 -6.72 8.03 26.09
C GLU A 232 -5.58 7.87 25.07
N MET A 233 -4.72 8.89 24.97
CA MET A 233 -3.63 8.88 24.00
C MET A 233 -2.45 7.99 24.43
N GLY A 234 -2.04 8.06 25.70
CA GLY A 234 -0.85 7.40 26.23
C GLY A 234 -1.09 6.07 26.93
N GLY A 235 -2.36 5.66 27.14
CA GLY A 235 -2.69 4.39 27.79
C GLY A 235 -2.20 4.28 29.24
N MET A 236 -2.11 5.42 29.94
CA MET A 236 -1.60 5.56 31.30
C MET A 236 -2.72 5.85 32.31
N ASN A 237 -2.41 5.89 33.60
CA ASN A 237 -3.42 6.25 34.61
C ASN A 237 -3.57 7.77 34.79
N GLU A 238 -4.72 8.22 35.31
CA GLU A 238 -5.03 9.65 35.50
C GLU A 238 -4.00 10.38 36.37
N GLN A 239 -3.38 9.71 37.33
CA GLN A 239 -2.40 10.34 38.24
C GLN A 239 -1.08 10.61 37.52
N GLU A 240 -0.61 9.67 36.69
CA GLU A 240 0.57 9.80 35.85
C GLU A 240 0.36 10.88 34.78
N ALA A 241 -0.79 10.86 34.10
CA ALA A 241 -1.16 11.87 33.10
C ALA A 241 -1.21 13.28 33.71
N ALA A 242 -1.86 13.43 34.87
CA ALA A 242 -1.91 14.71 35.57
C ALA A 242 -0.53 15.19 36.00
N ALA A 243 0.35 14.29 36.44
CA ALA A 243 1.72 14.63 36.82
C ALA A 243 2.54 15.13 35.63
N LEU A 244 2.42 14.47 34.47
CA LEU A 244 3.13 14.87 33.24
C LEU A 244 2.64 16.21 32.68
N ILE A 245 1.32 16.44 32.64
CA ILE A 245 0.76 17.73 32.18
C ILE A 245 1.16 18.87 33.14
N MET A 246 1.10 18.62 34.45
CA MET A 246 1.55 19.62 35.43
C MET A 246 3.05 19.91 35.30
N LYS A 247 3.85 18.88 35.00
CA LYS A 247 5.29 19.03 34.75
C LYS A 247 5.56 19.84 33.48
N ALA A 248 4.82 19.57 32.41
CA ALA A 248 4.90 20.32 31.17
C ALA A 248 4.52 21.80 31.35
N ARG A 249 3.55 22.10 32.22
CA ARG A 249 3.13 23.47 32.58
C ARG A 249 4.10 24.22 33.50
N GLU A 250 5.11 23.57 34.09
CA GLU A 250 6.06 24.26 34.97
C GLU A 250 6.78 25.42 34.27
N SER A 251 7.02 25.32 32.96
CA SER A 251 7.61 26.40 32.15
C SER A 251 6.73 27.66 32.12
N TRP A 252 5.40 27.49 32.08
CA TRP A 252 4.44 28.61 32.07
C TRP A 252 4.36 29.32 33.43
N PHE A 253 4.57 28.59 34.52
CA PHE A 253 4.57 29.14 35.88
C PHE A 253 5.90 29.80 36.29
N ALA A 254 6.98 29.54 35.56
CA ALA A 254 8.27 30.17 35.79
C ALA A 254 8.29 31.63 35.32
N ASP A 255 7.58 31.95 34.23
CA ASP A 255 7.51 33.30 33.66
C ASP A 255 6.58 34.23 34.46
N GLU A 256 5.49 33.72 35.06
CA GLU A 256 4.58 34.52 35.90
C GLU A 256 5.26 35.08 37.17
N GLN A 257 6.35 34.49 37.65
CA GLN A 257 7.09 35.01 38.81
C GLN A 257 8.01 36.19 38.47
N THR A 258 8.26 36.48 37.19
CA THR A 258 9.11 37.60 36.78
C THR A 258 8.34 38.91 36.59
N ASP A 259 7.03 38.85 36.29
CA ASP A 259 6.20 40.04 35.99
C ASP A 259 5.40 40.57 37.20
N ALA A 260 5.40 39.85 38.33
CA ALA A 260 4.76 40.28 39.58
C ALA A 260 5.70 41.09 40.51
N GLY A 261 6.85 41.54 39.98
CA GLY A 261 7.98 42.08 40.74
C GLY A 261 8.46 43.49 40.38
N GLU A 262 7.63 44.34 39.76
CA GLU A 262 7.87 45.80 39.61
C GLU A 262 6.81 46.66 40.30
#